data_AF-A0A9D4HSC0-F1
#
_entry.id   AF-A0A9D4HSC0-F1
#
_cell.length_a   1.000
_cell.length_b   1.000
_cell.length_c   1.000
_cell.angle_alpha   90.00
_cell.angle_beta   90.00
_cell.angle_gamma   90.00
#
_symmetry.space_group_name_H-M   'P 1'
#
loop_
_entity.id
_entity.type
_entity.pdbx_description
1 polymer ?
#
loop_
_entity_poly.entity_id
_entity_poly.type
_entity_poly.pdbx_seq_one_letter_code
_entity_poly.pdbx_strand_id
1 'polypeptide(L)'
;MLSVVKGVLCVEAGINLHTIPDEIDVFRMDTRVYPGHCRLLQERRAHTRFIQITNSLCDNGYGAVLLSSSLFLDELSPLFTHSFIVDHERAGPSIPGTIHGLCDIDRVPALPCYCPIILQRWAARTRHWPSPVIVQKVVSLGAYLTPVGFKGSDYKHMEWRMCFNTGETELVNNLNSTQTQVYVMLKMIVKDVLKPCKKEVTSYVIKNIVLWQAENNPQHNFYKRSFLYWLHDGLRDLKTAIVTQHLSYYMIPERNLMAASGLQDKQQSKWVAVITDMMDEGPRVILRLQRIRQAVIASPEPMLWFSKIRMELEMLELEAFIRTAQCSDEPDVILQEINRRQDEILMEVKQRMRIDGCAVNHLKDIFFRILM
;
A
#
# COMPACT_ATOMS: atom_id res chain seq x y z
N MET A 1 10.49 -3.87 11.20
CA MET A 1 11.84 -4.20 10.68
C MET A 1 11.94 -5.71 10.52
N LEU A 2 12.51 -6.21 9.42
CA LEU A 2 12.75 -7.65 9.26
C LEU A 2 13.95 -8.09 10.12
N SER A 3 13.79 -9.17 10.86
CA SER A 3 14.85 -9.83 11.62
C SER A 3 15.20 -11.13 10.89
N VAL A 4 16.23 -11.08 10.03
CA VAL A 4 16.59 -12.21 9.16
C VAL A 4 17.43 -13.23 9.92
N VAL A 5 16.97 -14.48 9.93
CA VAL A 5 17.69 -15.61 10.54
C VAL A 5 18.82 -16.07 9.62
N LYS A 6 19.99 -16.35 10.21
CA LYS A 6 21.19 -16.81 9.50
C LYS A 6 21.33 -18.34 9.59
N GLY A 7 22.15 -18.93 8.72
CA GLY A 7 22.43 -20.38 8.73
C GLY A 7 21.32 -21.24 8.11
N VAL A 8 20.34 -20.61 7.47
CA VAL A 8 19.19 -21.24 6.84
C VAL A 8 18.91 -20.57 5.51
N LEU A 9 18.44 -21.32 4.51
CA LEU A 9 17.98 -20.81 3.22
C LEU A 9 16.73 -21.57 2.76
N CYS A 10 15.70 -20.82 2.36
CA CYS A 10 14.52 -21.37 1.73
C CYS A 10 14.64 -21.27 0.20
N VAL A 11 14.35 -22.35 -0.52
CA VAL A 11 14.53 -22.42 -1.98
C VAL A 11 13.27 -22.92 -2.68
N GLU A 12 13.04 -22.46 -3.91
CA GLU A 12 12.05 -23.05 -4.80
C GLU A 12 12.39 -24.49 -5.18
N ALA A 13 11.38 -25.22 -5.67
CA ALA A 13 11.60 -26.54 -6.24
C ALA A 13 12.51 -26.47 -7.48
N GLY A 14 13.43 -27.42 -7.62
CA GLY A 14 14.34 -27.54 -8.77
C GLY A 14 15.66 -26.79 -8.65
N ILE A 15 15.91 -26.09 -7.53
CA ILE A 15 17.22 -25.49 -7.26
C ILE A 15 18.27 -26.56 -6.97
N ASN A 16 19.45 -26.43 -7.60
CA ASN A 16 20.58 -27.30 -7.36
C ASN A 16 21.20 -27.01 -5.99
N LEU A 17 21.11 -27.95 -5.05
CA LEU A 17 21.58 -27.79 -3.68
C LEU A 17 23.10 -27.76 -3.55
N HIS A 18 23.85 -28.29 -4.54
CA HIS A 18 25.32 -28.30 -4.53
C HIS A 18 25.93 -26.91 -4.60
N THR A 19 25.18 -25.90 -5.05
CA THR A 19 25.65 -24.51 -5.05
C THR A 19 25.47 -23.82 -3.69
N ILE A 20 24.84 -24.48 -2.72
CA ILE A 20 24.56 -23.93 -1.39
C ILE A 20 25.54 -24.58 -0.39
N PRO A 21 26.30 -23.78 0.38
CA PRO A 21 27.26 -24.30 1.37
C PRO A 21 26.64 -25.33 2.32
N ASP A 22 27.38 -26.39 2.65
CA ASP A 22 26.87 -27.54 3.41
C ASP A 22 26.50 -27.21 4.86
N GLU A 23 27.05 -26.11 5.40
CA GLU A 23 26.72 -25.58 6.72
C GLU A 23 25.36 -24.87 6.80
N ILE A 24 24.64 -24.72 5.68
CA ILE A 24 23.33 -24.05 5.62
C ILE A 24 22.20 -25.08 5.61
N ASP A 25 21.25 -24.93 6.54
CA ASP A 25 19.97 -25.65 6.47
C ASP A 25 19.19 -25.23 5.24
N VAL A 26 18.70 -26.22 4.49
CA VAL A 26 17.89 -25.94 3.30
C VAL A 26 16.47 -26.44 3.51
N PHE A 27 15.52 -25.51 3.32
CA PHE A 27 14.11 -25.81 3.25
C PHE A 27 13.59 -25.59 1.84
N ARG A 28 12.96 -26.61 1.27
CA ARG A 28 12.26 -26.51 0.00
C ARG A 28 10.86 -25.95 0.19
N MET A 29 10.50 -25.00 -0.65
CA MET A 29 9.18 -24.39 -0.67
C MET A 29 8.19 -25.26 -1.43
N ASP A 30 7.10 -25.65 -0.76
CA ASP A 30 5.90 -26.17 -1.40
C ASP A 30 4.87 -25.05 -1.56
N THR A 31 4.73 -24.57 -2.80
CA THR A 31 3.82 -23.48 -3.18
C THR A 31 2.44 -23.97 -3.59
N ARG A 32 2.09 -25.25 -3.39
CA ARG A 32 0.73 -25.81 -3.64
C ARG A 32 -0.25 -25.43 -2.52
N VAL A 33 -0.22 -24.17 -2.12
CA VAL A 33 -1.08 -23.56 -1.11
C VAL A 33 -1.57 -22.21 -1.64
N TYR A 34 -2.24 -21.40 -0.82
CA TYR A 34 -2.73 -20.09 -1.25
C TYR A 34 -1.60 -19.21 -1.83
N PRO A 35 -1.79 -18.52 -2.98
CA PRO A 35 -0.73 -17.78 -3.65
C PRO A 35 0.06 -16.82 -2.74
N GLY A 36 1.37 -16.77 -2.94
CA GLY A 36 2.32 -16.03 -2.12
C GLY A 36 2.52 -16.57 -0.70
N HIS A 37 2.02 -17.79 -0.43
CA HIS A 37 2.37 -18.58 0.75
C HIS A 37 3.01 -19.90 0.31
N CYS A 38 3.69 -20.56 1.23
CA CYS A 38 4.29 -21.86 1.03
C CYS A 38 4.35 -22.65 2.34
N ARG A 39 4.51 -23.96 2.25
CA ARG A 39 5.02 -24.79 3.36
C ARG A 39 6.50 -25.04 3.15
N LEU A 40 7.24 -25.25 4.23
CA LEU A 40 8.68 -25.45 4.18
C LEU A 40 9.02 -26.89 4.55
N LEU A 41 9.54 -27.65 3.59
CA LEU A 41 9.95 -29.04 3.75
C LEU A 41 11.46 -29.06 4.00
N GLN A 42 11.90 -29.79 5.02
CA GLN A 42 13.31 -29.98 5.30
C GLN A 42 13.97 -30.79 4.18
N GLU A 43 14.92 -30.20 3.47
CA GLU A 43 15.62 -30.84 2.37
C GLU A 43 17.02 -31.31 2.78
N ARG A 44 17.77 -30.41 3.40
CA ARG A 44 19.10 -30.70 3.95
C ARG A 44 19.17 -30.10 5.34
N ARG A 45 19.57 -30.94 6.30
CA ARG A 45 19.86 -30.50 7.66
C ARG A 45 21.36 -30.28 7.77
N ALA A 46 21.75 -29.04 8.01
CA ALA A 46 23.11 -28.75 8.45
C ALA A 46 23.16 -28.90 9.98
N HIS A 47 24.37 -28.92 10.56
CA HIS A 47 24.53 -28.80 12.01
C HIS A 47 24.23 -27.37 12.47
N THR A 48 23.00 -26.92 12.25
CA THR A 48 22.55 -25.60 12.67
C THR A 48 22.62 -25.48 14.18
N ARG A 49 23.20 -24.37 14.64
CA ARG A 49 23.21 -24.02 16.07
C ARG A 49 21.92 -23.32 16.48
N PHE A 50 20.99 -23.07 15.54
CA PHE A 50 19.76 -22.35 15.82
C PHE A 50 18.66 -23.31 16.26
N ILE A 51 18.67 -23.64 17.55
CA ILE A 51 17.79 -24.64 18.18
C ILE A 51 16.31 -24.37 17.92
N GLN A 52 15.91 -23.11 17.77
CA GLN A 52 14.52 -22.72 17.49
C GLN A 52 13.99 -23.29 16.17
N ILE A 53 14.85 -23.45 15.14
CA ILE A 53 14.44 -24.14 13.90
C ILE A 53 14.14 -25.61 14.23
N THR A 54 15.06 -26.28 14.94
CA THR A 54 14.90 -27.70 15.29
C THR A 54 13.65 -27.95 16.13
N ASN A 55 13.37 -27.10 17.12
CA ASN A 55 12.19 -27.20 17.98
C ASN A 55 10.87 -26.98 17.22
N SER A 56 10.94 -26.35 16.04
CA SER A 56 9.78 -26.01 15.23
C SER A 56 9.53 -27.00 14.09
N LEU A 57 10.33 -28.07 14.01
CA LEU A 57 10.15 -29.13 13.02
C LEU A 57 9.03 -30.08 13.42
N CYS A 58 8.17 -30.42 12.46
CA CYS A 58 7.06 -31.35 12.63
C CYS A 58 7.14 -32.44 11.56
N ASP A 59 7.04 -33.70 11.97
CA ASP A 59 6.83 -34.81 11.05
C ASP A 59 5.36 -34.82 10.62
N ASN A 60 5.10 -34.93 9.31
CA ASN A 60 3.74 -35.03 8.80
C ASN A 60 3.15 -36.45 8.85
N GLY A 61 3.90 -37.44 9.35
CA GLY A 61 3.50 -38.84 9.41
C GLY A 61 3.64 -39.59 8.08
N TYR A 62 4.10 -38.91 7.02
CA TYR A 62 4.31 -39.46 5.68
C TYR A 62 5.79 -39.39 5.27
N GLY A 63 6.70 -39.26 6.23
CA GLY A 63 8.15 -39.24 6.01
C GLY A 63 8.70 -37.89 5.54
N ALA A 64 7.91 -36.81 5.60
CA ALA A 64 8.40 -35.46 5.36
C ALA A 64 8.37 -34.62 6.64
N VAL A 65 9.47 -33.92 6.89
CA VAL A 65 9.60 -33.00 8.02
C VAL A 65 9.33 -31.58 7.53
N LEU A 66 8.42 -30.87 8.17
CA LEU A 66 8.06 -29.50 7.85
C LEU A 66 8.46 -28.54 8.97
N LEU A 67 8.73 -27.29 8.61
CA LEU A 67 8.94 -26.20 9.57
C LEU A 67 7.63 -25.47 9.86
N SER A 68 7.11 -25.63 11.08
CA SER A 68 5.90 -24.93 11.53
C SER A 68 6.17 -23.45 11.72
N SER A 69 5.34 -22.59 11.13
CA SER A 69 5.44 -21.15 11.29
C SER A 69 4.98 -20.69 12.67
N SER A 70 3.95 -21.31 13.25
CA SER A 70 3.47 -20.98 14.60
C SER A 70 4.47 -21.38 15.67
N LEU A 71 4.98 -22.63 15.65
CA LEU A 71 5.98 -23.07 16.62
C LEU A 71 7.24 -22.21 16.52
N PHE A 72 7.67 -21.88 15.31
CA PHE A 72 8.82 -20.99 15.11
C PHE A 72 8.61 -19.60 15.71
N LEU A 73 7.41 -19.04 15.57
CA LEU A 73 7.06 -17.76 16.19
C LEU A 73 6.98 -17.82 17.72
N ASP A 74 6.55 -18.97 18.26
CA ASP A 74 6.44 -19.20 19.69
C ASP A 74 7.83 -19.39 20.31
N GLU A 75 8.73 -20.10 19.63
CA GLU A 75 10.14 -20.24 20.02
C GLU A 75 10.90 -18.91 19.99
N LEU A 76 10.59 -18.04 19.02
CA LEU A 76 11.23 -16.73 18.91
C LEU A 76 10.66 -15.67 19.86
N SER A 77 9.38 -15.77 20.23
CA SER A 77 8.71 -14.75 21.06
C SER A 77 9.51 -14.39 22.32
N PRO A 78 9.94 -15.37 23.14
CA PRO A 78 10.66 -15.09 24.39
C PRO A 78 12.00 -14.40 24.14
N LEU A 79 12.69 -14.70 23.04
CA LEU A 79 14.01 -14.09 22.75
C LEU A 79 13.91 -12.59 22.51
N PHE A 80 12.78 -12.13 21.97
CA PHE A 80 12.54 -10.72 21.70
C PHE A 80 11.92 -10.00 22.91
N THR A 81 11.19 -10.69 23.78
CA THR A 81 10.59 -10.11 25.00
C THR A 81 11.63 -9.81 26.08
N HIS A 82 12.77 -10.52 26.13
CA HIS A 82 13.85 -10.22 27.09
C HIS A 82 14.51 -8.84 26.88
N SER A 83 14.24 -8.17 25.75
CA SER A 83 14.73 -6.84 25.45
C SER A 83 13.68 -5.72 25.63
N PHE A 84 12.38 -6.04 25.79
CA PHE A 84 11.27 -5.08 25.72
C PHE A 84 10.03 -5.50 26.53
N ILE A 85 9.26 -4.56 27.07
CA ILE A 85 7.94 -4.85 27.67
C ILE A 85 6.97 -5.22 26.53
N VAL A 86 6.30 -6.37 26.63
CA VAL A 86 5.31 -6.86 25.66
C VAL A 86 3.93 -6.81 26.31
N ASP A 87 3.08 -5.90 25.84
CA ASP A 87 1.77 -5.65 26.46
C ASP A 87 0.58 -5.75 25.48
N HIS A 88 0.78 -6.35 24.29
CA HIS A 88 -0.27 -6.39 23.26
C HIS A 88 -0.46 -7.79 22.67
N GLU A 89 -1.73 -8.18 22.48
CA GLU A 89 -2.12 -9.36 21.70
C GLU A 89 -1.45 -9.33 20.33
N ARG A 90 -0.71 -10.40 20.00
CA ARG A 90 0.06 -10.53 18.75
C ARG A 90 -0.89 -10.57 17.54
N ALA A 91 -0.76 -9.59 16.63
CA ALA A 91 -1.51 -9.55 15.38
C ALA A 91 -0.59 -9.80 14.18
N GLY A 92 -0.56 -11.05 13.68
CA GLY A 92 0.26 -11.44 12.52
C GLY A 92 1.71 -11.79 12.87
N PRO A 93 2.68 -11.61 11.96
CA PRO A 93 4.05 -12.09 12.14
C PRO A 93 4.95 -11.12 12.92
N SER A 94 4.44 -9.96 13.37
CA SER A 94 5.26 -9.03 14.16
C SER A 94 5.29 -9.44 15.63
N ILE A 95 6.45 -9.22 16.23
CA ILE A 95 6.68 -9.29 17.66
C ILE A 95 6.82 -7.83 18.09
N PRO A 96 5.74 -7.23 18.64
CA PRO A 96 5.78 -5.85 19.10
C PRO A 96 6.65 -5.76 20.34
N GLY A 97 7.34 -4.63 20.48
CA GLY A 97 8.06 -4.27 21.70
C GLY A 97 8.26 -2.77 21.77
N THR A 98 8.45 -2.24 22.98
CA THR A 98 8.69 -0.81 23.18
C THR A 98 10.08 -0.61 23.76
N ILE A 99 10.93 0.20 23.10
CA ILE A 99 12.24 0.59 23.66
C ILE A 99 11.99 1.57 24.81
N HIS A 100 12.13 1.13 26.07
CA HIS A 100 12.11 1.97 27.27
C HIS A 100 10.96 3.01 27.33
N GLY A 101 9.78 2.70 26.77
CA GLY A 101 8.65 3.64 26.70
C GLY A 101 8.79 4.80 25.68
N LEU A 102 9.86 4.83 24.88
CA LEU A 102 10.17 5.92 23.95
C LEU A 102 9.66 5.68 22.53
N CYS A 103 9.74 4.44 22.03
CA CYS A 103 9.28 4.10 20.69
C CYS A 103 8.81 2.65 20.57
N ASP A 104 7.73 2.46 19.83
CA ASP A 104 7.22 1.14 19.44
C ASP A 104 8.03 0.59 18.27
N ILE A 105 8.43 -0.68 18.39
CA ILE A 105 9.14 -1.43 17.36
C ILE A 105 8.36 -2.70 17.05
N ASP A 106 8.07 -2.87 15.76
CA ASP A 106 7.60 -4.14 15.21
C ASP A 106 8.78 -4.90 14.60
N ARG A 107 9.23 -5.97 15.26
CA ARG A 107 10.19 -6.92 14.67
C ARG A 107 9.44 -8.05 13.99
N VAL A 108 9.80 -8.37 12.76
CA VAL A 108 9.18 -9.46 12.01
C VAL A 108 10.26 -10.48 11.69
N PRO A 109 10.27 -11.66 12.34
CA PRO A 109 11.18 -12.73 11.99
C PRO A 109 11.02 -13.12 10.51
N ALA A 110 12.14 -13.40 9.87
CA ALA A 110 12.16 -13.74 8.46
C ALA A 110 13.25 -14.77 8.14
N LEU A 111 12.94 -15.70 7.24
CA LEU A 111 13.91 -16.60 6.64
C LEU A 111 14.30 -16.08 5.25
N PRO A 112 15.59 -16.09 4.87
CA PRO A 112 16.00 -15.72 3.52
C PRO A 112 15.45 -16.73 2.51
N CYS A 113 15.00 -16.22 1.36
CA CYS A 113 14.34 -16.99 0.33
C CYS A 113 14.99 -16.73 -1.04
N TYR A 114 15.42 -17.82 -1.68
CA TYR A 114 15.88 -17.81 -3.06
C TYR A 114 14.77 -18.36 -3.97
N CYS A 115 14.06 -17.44 -4.62
CA CYS A 115 12.92 -17.73 -5.50
C CYS A 115 13.04 -17.13 -6.90
N PRO A 116 14.06 -17.52 -7.69
CA PRO A 116 14.30 -16.96 -9.01
C PRO A 116 13.12 -17.15 -9.98
N ILE A 117 12.37 -18.24 -9.91
CA ILE A 117 11.24 -18.51 -10.84
C ILE A 117 10.12 -17.49 -10.60
N ILE A 118 9.72 -17.29 -9.34
CA ILE A 118 8.71 -16.28 -8.97
C ILE A 118 9.17 -14.87 -9.35
N LEU A 119 10.42 -14.50 -9.04
CA LEU A 119 10.96 -13.18 -9.37
C LEU A 119 11.08 -12.96 -10.88
N GLN A 120 11.46 -13.98 -11.65
CA GLN A 120 11.55 -13.87 -13.10
C GLN A 120 10.17 -13.79 -13.76
N ARG A 121 9.16 -14.49 -13.23
CA ARG A 121 7.77 -14.31 -13.67
C ARG A 121 7.30 -12.86 -13.46
N TRP A 122 7.64 -12.28 -12.30
CA TRP A 122 7.37 -10.87 -12.05
C TRP A 122 8.16 -9.95 -12.99
N ALA A 123 9.42 -10.27 -13.27
CA ALA A 123 10.30 -9.50 -14.15
C ALA A 123 9.79 -9.46 -15.61
N ALA A 124 9.29 -10.60 -16.09
CA ALA A 124 8.85 -10.82 -17.47
C ALA A 124 7.54 -10.11 -17.87
N ARG A 125 6.87 -9.41 -16.94
CA ARG A 125 5.66 -8.65 -17.28
C ARG A 125 5.96 -7.54 -18.28
N THR A 126 5.09 -7.40 -19.28
CA THR A 126 5.10 -6.25 -20.20
C THR A 126 4.66 -4.99 -19.47
N ARG A 127 5.55 -3.99 -19.39
CA ARG A 127 5.30 -2.73 -18.69
C ARG A 127 6.26 -1.62 -19.13
N HIS A 128 5.86 -0.38 -18.88
CA HIS A 128 6.69 0.81 -19.10
C HIS A 128 7.34 1.32 -17.80
N TRP A 129 6.70 1.05 -16.66
CA TRP A 129 7.22 1.34 -15.34
C TRP A 129 7.16 0.08 -14.47
N PRO A 130 8.17 -0.17 -13.62
CA PRO A 130 9.42 0.59 -13.50
C PRO A 130 10.36 0.33 -14.70
N SER A 131 11.45 1.10 -14.80
CA SER A 131 12.42 0.90 -15.88
C SER A 131 13.08 -0.49 -15.79
N PRO A 132 13.60 -1.06 -16.90
CA PRO A 132 14.27 -2.36 -16.89
C PRO A 132 15.43 -2.47 -15.88
N VAL A 133 16.15 -1.38 -15.64
CA VAL A 133 17.23 -1.32 -14.64
C VAL A 133 16.69 -1.55 -13.23
N ILE A 134 15.56 -0.90 -12.90
CA ILE A 134 14.91 -1.07 -11.60
C ILE A 134 14.30 -2.46 -11.48
N VAL A 135 13.73 -3.02 -12.55
CA VAL A 135 13.26 -4.42 -12.57
C VAL A 135 14.40 -5.38 -12.19
N GLN A 136 15.56 -5.26 -12.83
CA GLN A 136 16.71 -6.13 -12.53
C GLN A 136 17.21 -5.92 -11.10
N LYS A 137 17.25 -4.68 -10.63
CA LYS A 137 17.61 -4.37 -9.24
C LYS A 137 16.66 -5.06 -8.26
N VAL A 138 15.34 -4.96 -8.47
CA VAL A 138 14.34 -5.62 -7.62
C VAL A 138 14.53 -7.13 -7.58
N VAL A 139 14.80 -7.77 -8.72
CA VAL A 139 15.10 -9.21 -8.79
C VAL A 139 16.36 -9.57 -8.00
N SER A 140 17.40 -8.72 -8.02
CA SER A 140 18.65 -8.96 -7.28
C SER A 140 18.56 -8.79 -5.76
N LEU A 141 17.56 -8.07 -5.26
CA LEU A 141 17.42 -7.75 -3.83
C LEU A 141 16.89 -8.93 -2.99
N GLY A 142 16.52 -10.04 -3.63
CA GLY A 142 16.08 -11.27 -2.98
C GLY A 142 14.68 -11.19 -2.37
N ALA A 143 14.29 -12.27 -1.68
CA ALA A 143 13.00 -12.41 -1.02
C ALA A 143 13.17 -12.99 0.38
N TYR A 144 12.08 -12.93 1.15
CA TYR A 144 12.04 -13.51 2.49
C TYR A 144 10.71 -14.21 2.74
N LEU A 145 10.72 -15.09 3.74
CA LEU A 145 9.52 -15.75 4.26
C LEU A 145 9.26 -15.30 5.68
N THR A 146 8.03 -14.85 5.94
CA THR A 146 7.56 -14.49 7.28
C THR A 146 6.67 -15.59 7.84
N PRO A 147 6.73 -15.89 9.15
CA PRO A 147 5.99 -16.99 9.75
C PRO A 147 4.53 -16.61 9.99
N VAL A 148 3.75 -16.51 8.92
CA VAL A 148 2.31 -16.28 8.99
C VAL A 148 1.64 -16.98 7.83
N GLY A 149 0.68 -17.85 8.12
CA GLY A 149 -0.11 -18.52 7.11
C GLY A 149 -1.26 -17.69 6.56
N PHE A 150 -1.88 -18.22 5.52
CA PHE A 150 -3.09 -17.61 4.96
C PHE A 150 -4.25 -17.82 5.94
N LYS A 151 -4.96 -16.74 6.32
CA LYS A 151 -6.00 -16.83 7.36
C LYS A 151 -7.13 -17.82 7.03
N GLY A 152 -7.45 -18.00 5.75
CA GLY A 152 -8.48 -18.93 5.27
C GLY A 152 -7.98 -20.37 5.07
N SER A 153 -6.74 -20.68 5.43
CA SER A 153 -6.20 -22.05 5.37
C SER A 153 -6.36 -22.76 6.71
N ASP A 154 -6.79 -24.03 6.67
CA ASP A 154 -6.80 -24.92 7.84
C ASP A 154 -5.37 -25.21 8.34
N TYR A 155 -4.38 -25.10 7.45
CA TYR A 155 -2.97 -25.36 7.74
C TYR A 155 -2.15 -24.08 7.93
N LYS A 156 -2.80 -22.95 8.24
CA LYS A 156 -2.14 -21.64 8.42
C LYS A 156 -0.98 -21.63 9.44
N HIS A 157 -0.98 -22.57 10.39
CA HIS A 157 0.06 -22.73 11.41
C HIS A 157 1.35 -23.41 10.86
N MET A 158 1.29 -24.00 9.66
CA MET A 158 2.43 -24.58 8.92
C MET A 158 2.86 -23.72 7.72
N GLU A 159 2.11 -22.68 7.42
CA GLU A 159 2.33 -21.86 6.22
C GLU A 159 3.16 -20.62 6.52
N TRP A 160 3.97 -20.26 5.54
CA TRP A 160 4.86 -19.12 5.53
C TRP A 160 4.46 -18.19 4.40
N ARG A 161 4.58 -16.88 4.62
CA ARG A 161 4.20 -15.87 3.64
C ARG A 161 5.42 -15.22 3.01
N MET A 162 5.45 -15.22 1.69
CA MET A 162 6.47 -14.53 0.92
C MET A 162 6.36 -13.02 1.09
N CYS A 163 7.51 -12.37 1.23
CA CYS A 163 7.63 -10.93 1.25
C CYS A 163 8.88 -10.46 0.50
N PHE A 164 8.74 -9.29 -0.13
CA PHE A 164 9.76 -8.70 -0.99
C PHE A 164 10.10 -7.29 -0.50
N ASN A 165 10.12 -7.07 0.82
CA ASN A 165 10.18 -5.74 1.42
C ASN A 165 11.23 -4.82 0.80
N THR A 166 12.45 -5.32 0.56
CA THR A 166 13.53 -4.53 -0.04
C THR A 166 13.23 -4.15 -1.49
N GLY A 167 12.72 -5.08 -2.30
CA GLY A 167 12.27 -4.81 -3.66
C GLY A 167 11.08 -3.84 -3.70
N GLU A 168 10.12 -3.99 -2.79
CA GLU A 168 9.00 -3.06 -2.66
C GLU A 168 9.45 -1.65 -2.25
N THR A 169 10.43 -1.52 -1.37
CA THR A 169 11.04 -0.24 -1.01
C THR A 169 11.72 0.39 -2.22
N GLU A 170 12.46 -0.40 -3.00
CA GLU A 170 13.09 0.07 -4.25
C GLU A 170 12.03 0.61 -5.23
N LEU A 171 10.92 -0.10 -5.40
CA LEU A 171 9.81 0.34 -6.27
C LEU A 171 9.20 1.66 -5.78
N VAL A 172 8.92 1.78 -4.48
CA VAL A 172 8.37 3.02 -3.90
C VAL A 172 9.33 4.19 -4.04
N ASN A 173 10.65 3.96 -3.89
CA ASN A 173 11.67 4.99 -4.04
C ASN A 173 11.84 5.47 -5.50
N ASN A 174 11.37 4.69 -6.47
CA ASN A 174 11.40 5.03 -7.89
C ASN A 174 10.04 5.50 -8.45
N LEU A 175 9.09 5.83 -7.55
CA LEU A 175 7.92 6.61 -7.92
C LEU A 175 8.36 8.06 -8.21
N ASN A 176 7.74 8.69 -9.21
CA ASN A 176 7.96 10.11 -9.45
C ASN A 176 7.28 10.97 -8.38
N SER A 177 7.50 12.29 -8.44
CA SER A 177 6.98 13.22 -7.44
C SER A 177 5.46 13.19 -7.30
N THR A 178 4.71 13.15 -8.41
CA THR A 178 3.24 13.11 -8.39
C THR A 178 2.73 11.79 -7.81
N GLN A 179 3.28 10.65 -8.23
CA GLN A 179 2.92 9.34 -7.69
C GLN A 179 3.21 9.23 -6.19
N THR A 180 4.35 9.77 -5.74
CA THR A 180 4.71 9.82 -4.32
C THR A 180 3.72 10.66 -3.52
N GLN A 181 3.30 11.82 -4.05
CA GLN A 181 2.27 12.65 -3.42
C GLN A 181 0.94 11.91 -3.29
N VAL A 182 0.50 11.21 -4.34
CA VAL A 182 -0.72 10.38 -4.33
C VAL A 182 -0.60 9.28 -3.26
N TYR A 183 0.53 8.58 -3.20
CA TYR A 183 0.77 7.55 -2.19
C TYR A 183 0.67 8.07 -0.76
N VAL A 184 1.31 9.22 -0.48
CA VAL A 184 1.27 9.84 0.85
C VAL A 184 -0.16 10.28 1.19
N MET A 185 -0.87 10.91 0.26
CA MET A 185 -2.24 11.39 0.53
C MET A 185 -3.24 10.26 0.73
N LEU A 186 -3.22 9.22 -0.11
CA LEU A 186 -4.06 8.04 0.10
C LEU A 186 -3.79 7.38 1.46
N LYS A 187 -2.52 7.30 1.89
CA LYS A 187 -2.18 6.80 3.23
C LYS A 187 -2.75 7.67 4.34
N MET A 188 -2.73 8.99 4.18
CA MET A 188 -3.30 9.92 5.16
C MET A 188 -4.82 9.79 5.21
N ILE A 189 -5.49 9.72 4.06
CA ILE A 189 -6.94 9.49 3.98
C ILE A 189 -7.31 8.17 4.67
N VAL A 190 -6.64 7.07 4.34
CA VAL A 190 -6.89 5.79 5.01
C VAL A 190 -6.67 5.90 6.51
N LYS A 191 -5.61 6.58 6.97
CA LYS A 191 -5.28 6.69 8.39
C LYS A 191 -6.28 7.55 9.16
N ASP A 192 -6.60 8.72 8.64
CA ASP A 192 -7.31 9.76 9.38
C ASP A 192 -8.83 9.63 9.19
N VAL A 193 -9.29 9.11 8.04
CA VAL A 193 -10.72 9.01 7.70
C VAL A 193 -11.25 7.58 7.82
N LEU A 194 -10.54 6.57 7.30
CA LEU A 194 -11.05 5.19 7.24
C LEU A 194 -10.67 4.33 8.45
N LYS A 195 -9.46 4.50 9.00
CA LYS A 195 -8.90 3.70 10.10
C LYS A 195 -9.66 3.79 11.43
N PRO A 196 -10.34 4.90 11.80
CA PRO A 196 -11.21 4.90 12.97
C PRO A 196 -12.29 3.81 12.92
N CYS A 197 -12.56 3.24 11.74
CA CYS A 197 -13.59 2.22 11.54
C CYS A 197 -13.09 0.76 11.61
N LYS A 198 -11.85 0.38 11.22
CA LYS A 198 -11.21 -0.96 11.40
C LYS A 198 -9.80 -1.06 10.76
N LYS A 199 -9.04 -2.13 11.08
CA LYS A 199 -7.63 -2.36 10.69
C LYS A 199 -7.38 -2.96 9.28
N GLU A 200 -8.42 -3.24 8.49
CA GLU A 200 -8.32 -4.14 7.32
C GLU A 200 -7.71 -3.49 6.08
N VAL A 201 -8.04 -2.23 5.79
CA VAL A 201 -7.31 -1.45 4.78
C VAL A 201 -6.10 -0.82 5.42
N THR A 202 -4.95 -1.25 4.93
CA THR A 202 -3.65 -0.90 5.48
C THR A 202 -2.86 -0.04 4.50
N SER A 203 -1.77 0.56 4.98
CA SER A 203 -0.78 1.19 4.10
C SER A 203 -0.20 0.23 3.05
N TYR A 204 -0.30 -1.09 3.27
CA TYR A 204 0.11 -2.11 2.32
C TYR A 204 -0.88 -2.26 1.15
N VAL A 205 -2.18 -2.15 1.40
CA VAL A 205 -3.21 -2.11 0.34
C VAL A 205 -2.99 -0.88 -0.54
N ILE A 206 -2.82 0.30 0.07
CA ILE A 206 -2.58 1.56 -0.66
C ILE A 206 -1.29 1.52 -1.47
N LYS A 207 -0.22 0.94 -0.93
CA LYS A 207 1.03 0.75 -1.67
C LYS A 207 0.79 0.00 -2.97
N ASN A 208 0.03 -1.10 -2.92
CA ASN A 208 -0.23 -1.92 -4.10
C ASN A 208 -1.12 -1.20 -5.13
N ILE A 209 -2.11 -0.41 -4.70
CA ILE A 209 -2.91 0.43 -5.61
C ILE A 209 -1.98 1.37 -6.40
N VAL A 210 -1.11 2.11 -5.71
CA VAL A 210 -0.22 3.07 -6.39
C VAL A 210 0.79 2.38 -7.31
N LEU A 211 1.33 1.22 -6.91
CA LEU A 211 2.24 0.45 -7.77
C LEU A 211 1.54 -0.03 -9.05
N TRP A 212 0.29 -0.49 -8.95
CA TRP A 212 -0.50 -0.86 -10.13
C TRP A 212 -0.86 0.35 -10.99
N GLN A 213 -1.24 1.48 -10.38
CA GLN A 213 -1.48 2.72 -11.14
C GLN A 213 -0.24 3.17 -11.90
N ALA A 214 0.93 3.11 -11.28
CA ALA A 214 2.19 3.45 -11.92
C ALA A 214 2.54 2.50 -13.07
N GLU A 215 2.33 1.18 -12.93
CA GLU A 215 2.60 0.20 -14.00
C GLU A 215 1.60 0.31 -15.16
N ASN A 216 0.30 0.51 -14.87
CA ASN A 216 -0.78 0.45 -15.85
C ASN A 216 -0.96 1.74 -16.67
N ASN A 217 -0.30 2.84 -16.30
CA ASN A 217 -0.49 4.13 -16.94
C ASN A 217 0.83 4.71 -17.49
N PRO A 218 0.79 5.44 -18.62
CA PRO A 218 1.95 6.14 -19.14
C PRO A 218 2.54 7.13 -18.13
N GLN A 219 3.87 7.11 -17.97
CA GLN A 219 4.55 7.92 -16.94
C GLN A 219 4.38 9.43 -17.15
N HIS A 220 4.24 9.88 -18.40
CA HIS A 220 4.03 11.29 -18.72
C HIS A 220 2.67 11.83 -18.23
N ASN A 221 1.72 10.96 -17.88
CA ASN A 221 0.43 11.37 -17.31
C ASN A 221 0.54 11.76 -15.83
N PHE A 222 1.65 11.44 -15.16
CA PHE A 222 1.89 11.77 -13.75
C PHE A 222 2.73 13.04 -13.63
N TYR A 223 2.10 14.20 -13.77
CA TYR A 223 2.70 15.52 -13.61
C TYR A 223 1.98 16.34 -12.54
N LYS A 224 2.57 17.44 -12.06
CA LYS A 224 2.08 18.17 -10.88
C LYS A 224 0.58 18.50 -10.90
N ARG A 225 0.03 18.98 -12.03
CA ARG A 225 -1.40 19.35 -12.13
C ARG A 225 -2.35 18.15 -12.22
N SER A 226 -1.86 16.97 -12.59
CA SER A 226 -2.65 15.72 -12.60
C SER A 226 -2.86 15.10 -11.21
N PHE A 227 -2.26 15.66 -10.16
CA PHE A 227 -2.26 15.08 -8.81
C PHE A 227 -3.67 14.74 -8.30
N LEU A 228 -4.63 15.65 -8.42
CA LEU A 228 -6.00 15.42 -7.92
C LEU A 228 -6.73 14.34 -8.71
N TYR A 229 -6.52 14.29 -10.02
CA TYR A 229 -7.04 13.22 -10.86
C TYR A 229 -6.55 11.85 -10.34
N TRP A 230 -5.24 11.69 -10.14
CA TRP A 230 -4.67 10.42 -9.66
C TRP A 230 -5.05 10.10 -8.22
N LEU A 231 -5.24 11.10 -7.37
CA LEU A 231 -5.77 10.89 -6.02
C LEU A 231 -7.20 10.33 -6.06
N HIS A 232 -8.07 10.93 -6.89
CA HIS A 232 -9.44 10.46 -7.10
C HIS A 232 -9.47 9.06 -7.72
N ASP A 233 -8.63 8.82 -8.73
CA ASP A 233 -8.44 7.52 -9.38
C ASP A 233 -8.03 6.43 -8.36
N GLY A 234 -7.11 6.77 -7.43
CA GLY A 234 -6.69 5.84 -6.38
C GLY A 234 -7.78 5.56 -5.34
N LEU A 235 -8.64 6.53 -5.04
CA LEU A 235 -9.84 6.32 -4.21
C LEU A 235 -10.86 5.41 -4.92
N ARG A 236 -11.05 5.60 -6.23
CA ARG A 236 -11.89 4.71 -7.05
C ARG A 236 -11.34 3.29 -7.04
N ASP A 237 -10.03 3.10 -7.23
CA ASP A 237 -9.40 1.78 -7.21
C ASP A 237 -9.53 1.11 -5.84
N LEU A 238 -9.41 1.88 -4.75
CA LEU A 238 -9.67 1.39 -3.40
C LEU A 238 -11.12 0.97 -3.21
N LYS A 239 -12.09 1.78 -3.66
CA LYS A 239 -13.52 1.45 -3.63
C LYS A 239 -13.78 0.17 -4.41
N THR A 240 -13.23 0.04 -5.62
CA THR A 240 -13.35 -1.16 -6.45
C THR A 240 -12.79 -2.37 -5.70
N ALA A 241 -11.59 -2.30 -5.14
CA ALA A 241 -10.99 -3.40 -4.38
C ALA A 241 -11.84 -3.84 -3.18
N ILE A 242 -12.49 -2.89 -2.49
CA ILE A 242 -13.41 -3.17 -1.39
C ILE A 242 -14.70 -3.81 -1.90
N VAL A 243 -15.30 -3.29 -2.97
CA VAL A 243 -16.56 -3.82 -3.54
C VAL A 243 -16.36 -5.22 -4.10
N THR A 244 -15.31 -5.44 -4.89
CA THR A 244 -15.02 -6.73 -5.52
C THR A 244 -14.35 -7.72 -4.58
N GLN A 245 -13.96 -7.29 -3.37
CA GLN A 245 -13.13 -8.05 -2.44
C GLN A 245 -11.86 -8.58 -3.12
N HIS A 246 -11.30 -7.82 -4.06
CA HIS A 246 -10.14 -8.23 -4.85
C HIS A 246 -9.15 -7.10 -5.09
N LEU A 247 -7.89 -7.33 -4.69
CA LEU A 247 -6.74 -6.53 -5.10
C LEU A 247 -5.54 -7.46 -5.25
N SER A 248 -5.01 -7.57 -6.46
CA SER A 248 -3.81 -8.36 -6.73
C SER A 248 -2.58 -7.77 -6.02
N TYR A 249 -1.79 -8.64 -5.40
CA TYR A 249 -0.49 -8.26 -4.85
C TYR A 249 0.48 -7.95 -6.00
N TYR A 250 1.14 -6.79 -5.96
CA TYR A 250 1.98 -6.33 -7.05
C TYR A 250 3.17 -7.26 -7.38
N MET A 251 3.77 -7.91 -6.38
CA MET A 251 4.88 -8.84 -6.61
C MET A 251 4.43 -10.24 -7.02
N ILE A 252 3.22 -10.66 -6.63
CA ILE A 252 2.62 -11.96 -6.98
C ILE A 252 1.14 -11.72 -7.32
N PRO A 253 0.80 -11.39 -8.58
CA PRO A 253 -0.55 -10.95 -8.96
C PRO A 253 -1.67 -11.95 -8.64
N GLU A 254 -1.34 -13.24 -8.58
CA GLU A 254 -2.24 -14.33 -8.21
C GLU A 254 -2.69 -14.27 -6.74
N ARG A 255 -1.95 -13.55 -5.88
CA ARG A 255 -2.29 -13.37 -4.48
C ARG A 255 -3.25 -12.18 -4.31
N ASN A 256 -4.51 -12.46 -3.95
CA ASN A 256 -5.47 -11.44 -3.57
C ASN A 256 -5.21 -10.95 -2.13
N LEU A 257 -5.04 -9.63 -1.96
CA LEU A 257 -4.82 -8.94 -0.69
C LEU A 257 -6.11 -8.75 0.13
N MET A 258 -7.28 -8.81 -0.51
CA MET A 258 -8.58 -8.61 0.11
C MET A 258 -9.23 -9.94 0.56
N ALA A 259 -8.75 -11.09 0.07
CA ALA A 259 -9.33 -12.41 0.34
C ALA A 259 -9.43 -12.80 1.83
N ALA A 260 -8.58 -12.22 2.68
CA ALA A 260 -8.54 -12.49 4.12
C ALA A 260 -8.86 -11.24 4.95
N SER A 261 -9.51 -10.24 4.33
CA SER A 261 -9.90 -8.98 4.98
C SER A 261 -10.92 -9.25 6.10
N GLY A 262 -11.85 -10.19 5.90
CA GLY A 262 -12.95 -10.43 6.84
C GLY A 262 -13.94 -9.26 6.88
N LEU A 263 -13.93 -8.39 5.86
CA LEU A 263 -14.88 -7.29 5.69
C LEU A 263 -16.31 -7.87 5.61
N GLN A 264 -17.08 -7.69 6.69
CA GLN A 264 -18.50 -8.02 6.70
C GLN A 264 -19.28 -7.01 5.84
N ASP A 265 -20.39 -7.46 5.24
CA ASP A 265 -21.22 -6.65 4.31
C ASP A 265 -21.57 -5.25 4.85
N LYS A 266 -21.96 -5.15 6.12
CA LYS A 266 -22.27 -3.85 6.76
C LYS A 266 -21.07 -2.91 6.79
N GLN A 267 -19.87 -3.45 7.00
CA GLN A 267 -18.63 -2.68 7.08
C GLN A 267 -18.18 -2.23 5.69
N GLN A 268 -18.29 -3.12 4.71
CA GLN A 268 -18.04 -2.84 3.30
C GLN A 268 -18.92 -1.66 2.84
N SER A 269 -20.23 -1.72 3.09
CA SER A 269 -21.16 -0.63 2.73
C SER A 269 -20.79 0.70 3.37
N LYS A 270 -20.40 0.69 4.66
CA LYS A 270 -19.94 1.92 5.35
C LYS A 270 -18.70 2.51 4.68
N TRP A 271 -17.72 1.69 4.30
CA TRP A 271 -16.49 2.15 3.68
C TRP A 271 -16.73 2.67 2.27
N VAL A 272 -17.56 1.96 1.50
CA VAL A 272 -17.98 2.40 0.18
C VAL A 272 -18.69 3.74 0.26
N ALA A 273 -19.58 3.95 1.24
CA ALA A 273 -20.25 5.23 1.45
C ALA A 273 -19.25 6.35 1.79
N VAL A 274 -18.33 6.12 2.73
CA VAL A 274 -17.30 7.12 3.09
C VAL A 274 -16.39 7.45 1.91
N ILE A 275 -15.96 6.45 1.13
CA ILE A 275 -15.12 6.71 -0.06
C ILE A 275 -15.91 7.46 -1.13
N THR A 276 -17.20 7.14 -1.30
CA THR A 276 -18.06 7.85 -2.26
C THR A 276 -18.25 9.31 -1.86
N ASP A 277 -18.57 9.59 -0.59
CA ASP A 277 -18.65 10.95 -0.03
C ASP A 277 -17.36 11.75 -0.24
N MET A 278 -16.20 11.10 -0.01
CA MET A 278 -14.89 11.72 -0.27
C MET A 278 -14.64 12.03 -1.75
N MET A 279 -15.11 11.17 -2.64
CA MET A 279 -14.99 11.40 -4.09
C MET A 279 -15.93 12.53 -4.54
N ASP A 280 -17.15 12.57 -4.01
CA ASP A 280 -18.17 13.58 -4.33
C ASP A 280 -17.79 14.97 -3.78
N GLU A 281 -17.08 15.03 -2.65
CA GLU A 281 -16.52 16.27 -2.10
C GLU A 281 -15.30 16.82 -2.85
N GLY A 282 -14.71 15.98 -3.70
CA GLY A 282 -13.51 16.30 -4.45
C GLY A 282 -12.36 16.76 -3.55
N PRO A 283 -11.65 17.83 -3.88
CA PRO A 283 -10.46 18.31 -3.15
C PRO A 283 -10.75 18.75 -1.71
N ARG A 284 -12.01 19.05 -1.36
CA ARG A 284 -12.37 19.48 0.00
C ARG A 284 -12.06 18.42 1.04
N VAL A 285 -12.02 17.14 0.63
CA VAL A 285 -11.60 16.03 1.49
C VAL A 285 -10.22 16.24 2.11
N ILE A 286 -9.32 16.93 1.42
CA ILE A 286 -7.95 17.21 1.88
C ILE A 286 -7.99 18.04 3.18
N LEU A 287 -8.98 18.92 3.34
CA LEU A 287 -9.15 19.75 4.53
C LEU A 287 -9.65 18.96 5.74
N ARG A 288 -10.20 17.75 5.55
CA ARG A 288 -10.60 16.85 6.65
C ARG A 288 -9.40 16.19 7.33
N LEU A 289 -8.24 16.16 6.68
CA LEU A 289 -7.07 15.47 7.20
C LEU A 289 -6.48 16.23 8.39
N GLN A 290 -6.40 15.54 9.53
CA GLN A 290 -6.03 16.16 10.80
C GLN A 290 -4.67 16.85 10.74
N ARG A 291 -3.69 16.22 10.07
CA ARG A 291 -2.35 16.78 9.89
C ARG A 291 -2.34 18.04 9.03
N ILE A 292 -3.19 18.09 7.99
CA ILE A 292 -3.31 19.27 7.14
C ILE A 292 -3.99 20.38 7.94
N ARG A 293 -5.10 20.08 8.61
CA ARG A 293 -5.80 21.01 9.49
C ARG A 293 -4.87 21.62 10.55
N GLN A 294 -4.03 20.81 11.19
CA GLN A 294 -3.03 21.28 12.16
C GLN A 294 -1.98 22.18 11.51
N ALA A 295 -1.46 21.80 10.34
CA ALA A 295 -0.52 22.63 9.59
C ALA A 295 -1.13 23.98 9.18
N VAL A 296 -2.43 24.01 8.83
CA VAL A 296 -3.11 25.27 8.51
C VAL A 296 -3.25 26.18 9.72
N ILE A 297 -3.65 25.60 10.86
CA ILE A 297 -3.81 26.33 12.12
C ILE A 297 -2.48 26.93 12.59
N ALA A 298 -1.37 26.23 12.34
CA ALA A 298 -0.02 26.68 12.67
C ALA A 298 0.57 27.69 11.65
N SER A 299 -0.13 27.99 10.55
CA SER A 299 0.32 28.95 9.54
C SER A 299 0.23 30.39 10.08
N PRO A 300 1.22 31.27 9.81
CA PRO A 300 1.19 32.67 10.24
C PRO A 300 -0.02 33.46 9.70
N GLU A 301 -0.55 33.05 8.53
CA GLU A 301 -1.75 33.64 7.92
C GLU A 301 -2.71 32.55 7.41
N PRO A 302 -3.53 31.95 8.28
CA PRO A 302 -4.39 30.83 7.92
C PRO A 302 -5.41 31.18 6.84
N MET A 303 -5.99 32.38 6.88
CA MET A 303 -7.05 32.82 5.94
C MET A 303 -6.52 33.04 4.51
N LEU A 304 -5.32 33.60 4.36
CA LEU A 304 -4.68 33.82 3.05
C LEU A 304 -4.15 32.50 2.46
N TRP A 305 -3.71 31.59 3.32
CA TRP A 305 -3.29 30.23 2.96
C TRP A 305 -4.48 29.36 2.54
N PHE A 306 -5.61 29.42 3.29
CA PHE A 306 -6.85 28.73 2.95
C PHE A 306 -7.45 29.23 1.64
N SER A 307 -7.46 30.54 1.37
CA SER A 307 -7.97 31.06 0.08
C SER A 307 -7.09 30.62 -1.08
N LYS A 308 -5.76 30.65 -0.94
CA LYS A 308 -4.81 30.25 -1.98
C LYS A 308 -4.85 28.75 -2.29
N ILE A 309 -4.87 27.89 -1.27
CA ILE A 309 -4.96 26.44 -1.47
C ILE A 309 -6.35 25.99 -1.89
N ARG A 310 -7.41 26.60 -1.36
CA ARG A 310 -8.78 26.32 -1.81
C ARG A 310 -8.98 26.72 -3.27
N MET A 311 -8.50 27.88 -3.69
CA MET A 311 -8.53 28.29 -5.10
C MET A 311 -7.67 27.37 -5.98
N GLU A 312 -6.46 27.00 -5.56
CA GLU A 312 -5.62 26.07 -6.34
C GLU A 312 -6.26 24.67 -6.45
N LEU A 313 -6.90 24.18 -5.39
CA LEU A 313 -7.58 22.89 -5.38
C LEU A 313 -8.90 22.91 -6.19
N GLU A 314 -9.71 23.96 -6.07
CA GLU A 314 -10.94 24.16 -6.85
C GLU A 314 -10.61 24.40 -8.34
N MET A 315 -9.51 25.08 -8.67
CA MET A 315 -9.04 25.22 -10.06
C MET A 315 -8.50 23.92 -10.64
N LEU A 316 -7.74 23.13 -9.88
CA LEU A 316 -7.24 21.83 -10.33
C LEU A 316 -8.40 20.82 -10.54
N GLU A 317 -9.47 20.94 -9.76
CA GLU A 317 -10.72 20.18 -9.95
C GLU A 317 -11.49 20.62 -11.20
N LEU A 318 -11.65 21.93 -11.41
CA LEU A 318 -12.24 22.47 -12.64
C LEU A 318 -11.42 22.09 -13.89
N GLU A 319 -10.09 22.16 -13.83
CA GLU A 319 -9.21 21.73 -14.94
C GLU A 319 -9.31 20.21 -15.21
N ALA A 320 -9.40 19.39 -14.17
CA ALA A 320 -9.62 17.95 -14.32
C ALA A 320 -10.99 17.67 -14.95
N PHE A 321 -12.03 18.38 -14.52
CA PHE A 321 -13.38 18.29 -15.07
C PHE A 321 -13.42 18.75 -16.54
N ILE A 322 -12.76 19.87 -16.88
CA ILE A 322 -12.62 20.39 -18.26
C ILE A 322 -11.94 19.38 -19.17
N ARG A 323 -10.89 18.67 -18.73
CA ARG A 323 -10.21 17.66 -19.56
C ARG A 323 -11.06 16.40 -19.78
N THR A 324 -11.83 16.01 -18.76
CA THR A 324 -12.82 14.91 -18.90
C THR A 324 -13.94 15.29 -19.87
N ALA A 325 -14.34 16.57 -19.88
CA ALA A 325 -15.33 17.12 -20.79
C ALA A 325 -14.80 17.33 -22.23
N GLN A 326 -13.52 17.65 -22.41
CA GLN A 326 -12.86 17.77 -23.72
C GLN A 326 -12.71 16.42 -24.45
N CYS A 327 -12.97 15.29 -23.76
CA CYS A 327 -13.07 13.96 -24.35
C CYS A 327 -14.53 13.52 -24.63
N SER A 328 -15.52 14.44 -24.56
CA SER A 328 -16.95 14.19 -24.75
C SER A 328 -17.47 14.81 -26.06
N ASP A 329 -18.50 14.20 -26.66
CA ASP A 329 -18.99 14.49 -28.02
C ASP A 329 -19.77 15.83 -28.18
N GLU A 330 -20.05 16.58 -27.10
CA GLU A 330 -20.83 17.84 -27.15
C GLU A 330 -20.25 18.96 -26.23
N PRO A 331 -19.27 19.75 -26.71
CA PRO A 331 -18.54 20.73 -25.89
C PRO A 331 -19.34 22.01 -25.53
N ASP A 332 -20.31 22.44 -26.34
CA ASP A 332 -21.01 23.73 -26.16
C ASP A 332 -22.04 23.73 -25.02
N VAL A 333 -22.76 22.61 -24.84
CA VAL A 333 -23.73 22.41 -23.74
C VAL A 333 -22.98 22.37 -22.40
N ILE A 334 -21.79 21.79 -22.39
CA ILE A 334 -20.94 21.69 -21.21
C ILE A 334 -20.33 23.05 -20.85
N LEU A 335 -19.94 23.87 -21.84
CA LEU A 335 -19.46 25.23 -21.58
C LEU A 335 -20.52 26.12 -20.92
N GLN A 336 -21.79 25.97 -21.32
CA GLN A 336 -22.91 26.68 -20.68
C GLN A 336 -23.12 26.23 -19.23
N GLU A 337 -23.03 24.93 -18.94
CA GLU A 337 -23.14 24.39 -17.58
C GLU A 337 -21.93 24.78 -16.70
N ILE A 338 -20.73 24.88 -17.28
CA ILE A 338 -19.51 25.37 -16.61
C ILE A 338 -19.67 26.84 -16.21
N ASN A 339 -20.12 27.71 -17.12
CA ASN A 339 -20.37 29.11 -16.82
C ASN A 339 -21.45 29.26 -15.74
N ARG A 340 -22.51 28.45 -15.81
CA ARG A 340 -23.58 28.40 -14.80
C ARG A 340 -23.03 28.05 -13.41
N ARG A 341 -22.20 27.01 -13.29
CA ARG A 341 -21.59 26.59 -12.01
C ARG A 341 -20.54 27.58 -11.48
N GLN A 342 -19.78 28.21 -12.36
CA GLN A 342 -18.85 29.29 -11.98
C GLN A 342 -19.61 30.47 -11.38
N ASP A 343 -20.74 30.87 -11.99
CA ASP A 343 -21.58 31.95 -11.48
C ASP A 343 -22.25 31.59 -10.14
N GLU A 344 -22.68 30.34 -9.94
CA GLU A 344 -23.22 29.84 -8.67
C GLU A 344 -22.18 29.90 -7.53
N ILE A 345 -20.96 29.43 -7.79
CA ILE A 345 -19.86 29.46 -6.80
C ILE A 345 -19.51 30.91 -6.46
N LEU A 346 -19.45 31.79 -7.47
CA LEU A 346 -19.14 33.21 -7.26
C LEU A 346 -20.25 33.94 -6.48
N MET A 347 -21.51 33.56 -6.68
CA MET A 347 -22.67 34.06 -5.94
C MET A 347 -22.66 33.58 -4.47
N GLU A 348 -22.40 32.29 -4.22
CA GLU A 348 -22.26 31.76 -2.85
C GLU A 348 -21.11 32.44 -2.08
N VAL A 349 -19.99 32.68 -2.75
CA VAL A 349 -18.82 33.37 -2.18
C VAL A 349 -19.17 34.82 -1.81
N LYS A 350 -19.89 35.55 -2.68
CA LYS A 350 -20.37 36.91 -2.38
C LYS A 350 -21.33 36.93 -1.19
N GLN A 351 -22.30 36.02 -1.14
CA GLN A 351 -23.33 35.98 -0.10
C GLN A 351 -22.76 35.61 1.27
N ARG A 352 -21.83 34.67 1.34
CA ARG A 352 -21.27 34.19 2.62
C ARG A 352 -20.17 35.09 3.19
N MET A 353 -19.46 35.84 2.35
CA MET A 353 -18.27 36.57 2.80
C MET A 353 -18.42 38.11 2.81
N ARG A 354 -19.56 38.69 2.41
CA ARG A 354 -19.79 40.15 2.36
C ARG A 354 -18.62 40.92 1.72
N ILE A 355 -18.06 40.40 0.63
CA ILE A 355 -16.90 41.01 -0.04
C ILE A 355 -17.38 41.96 -1.13
N ASP A 356 -16.78 43.16 -1.19
CA ASP A 356 -17.16 44.23 -2.11
C ASP A 356 -16.83 43.92 -3.59
N GLY A 357 -17.54 44.59 -4.50
CA GLY A 357 -17.51 44.30 -5.95
C GLY A 357 -16.14 44.38 -6.62
N CYS A 358 -15.16 45.07 -6.02
CA CYS A 358 -13.80 45.17 -6.56
C CYS A 358 -13.00 43.86 -6.43
N ALA A 359 -13.18 43.12 -5.32
CA ALA A 359 -12.50 41.82 -5.12
C ALA A 359 -13.00 40.73 -6.06
N VAL A 360 -14.27 40.83 -6.47
CA VAL A 360 -14.92 39.92 -7.42
C VAL A 360 -14.36 40.12 -8.84
N ASN A 361 -14.09 41.37 -9.23
CA ASN A 361 -13.50 41.65 -10.53
C ASN A 361 -12.04 41.18 -10.61
N HIS A 362 -11.30 41.25 -9.51
CA HIS A 362 -9.94 40.68 -9.43
C HIS A 362 -9.94 39.15 -9.53
N LEU A 363 -10.94 38.48 -8.95
CA LEU A 363 -11.15 37.04 -9.11
C LEU A 363 -11.49 36.67 -10.55
N LYS A 364 -12.37 37.42 -11.22
CA LYS A 364 -12.69 37.22 -12.64
C LYS A 364 -11.47 37.36 -13.55
N ASP A 365 -10.58 38.32 -13.28
CA ASP A 365 -9.34 38.53 -14.03
C ASP A 365 -8.33 37.37 -13.84
N ILE A 366 -8.28 36.77 -12.64
CA ILE A 366 -7.46 35.58 -12.38
C ILE A 366 -8.01 34.35 -13.12
N PHE A 367 -9.34 34.19 -13.16
CA PHE A 367 -9.99 33.14 -13.95
C PHE A 367 -9.74 33.31 -15.47
N PHE A 368 -9.79 34.54 -15.99
CA PHE A 368 -9.61 34.83 -17.42
C PHE A 368 -8.16 34.62 -17.91
N ARG A 369 -7.17 34.84 -17.04
CA ARG A 369 -5.74 34.66 -17.36
C ARG A 369 -5.25 33.21 -17.36
N ILE A 370 -6.09 32.28 -16.92
CA ILE A 370 -5.76 30.84 -16.77
C ILE A 370 -6.48 30.00 -17.84
N LEU A 371 -7.53 30.56 -18.46
CA LEU A 371 -8.28 29.96 -19.57
C LEU A 371 -7.70 30.27 -20.97
N MET A 372 -6.70 31.15 -21.06
CA MET A 372 -5.80 31.33 -22.22
C MET A 372 -4.45 30.72 -21.88
#